data_AF-A0A6B1A1C5-F1
#
_entry.id   AF-A0A6B1A1C5-F1
#
_cell.length_a   1.000
_cell.length_b   1.000
_cell.length_c   1.000
_cell.angle_alpha   90.00
_cell.angle_beta   90.00
_cell.angle_gamma   90.00
#
_symmetry.space_group_name_H-M   'P 1'
#
loop_
_entity.id
_entity.type
_entity.pdbx_description
1 polymer ?
#
loop_
_entity_poly.entity_id
_entity_poly.type
_entity_poly.pdbx_seq_one_letter_code
_entity_poly.pdbx_strand_id
1 'polypeptide(L)' 'MKEIGKVLHQAGSGRVIIRLHNDALEGDVLYDSKGVRVARIREIIGPVTAPYASAEPITNNIRRHIGELVGTHSKRTKN' A
#
# COMPACT_ATOMS: atom_id res chain seq x y z
N MET A 1 -0.39 -4.79 -13.53
CA MET A 1 -0.32 -4.27 -12.15
C MET A 1 -1.12 -5.22 -11.29
N LYS A 2 -0.58 -5.71 -10.17
CA LYS A 2 -1.31 -6.62 -9.27
C LYS A 2 -1.98 -5.76 -8.21
N GLU A 3 -3.29 -5.84 -8.06
CA GLU A 3 -3.99 -5.19 -6.95
C GLU A 3 -3.64 -5.87 -5.63
N ILE A 4 -3.38 -5.08 -4.60
CA ILE A 4 -2.83 -5.56 -3.32
C ILE A 4 -3.74 -5.20 -2.15
N GLY A 5 -4.39 -4.04 -2.22
CA GLY A 5 -5.17 -3.54 -1.10
C GLY A 5 -5.92 -2.24 -1.37
N LYS A 6 -6.57 -1.73 -0.32
CA LYS A 6 -7.33 -0.48 -0.31
C LYS A 6 -6.78 0.47 0.74
N VAL A 7 -6.55 1.72 0.37
CA VAL A 7 -6.14 2.78 1.32
C VAL A 7 -7.33 3.11 2.22
N LEU A 8 -7.16 2.99 3.53
CA LEU A 8 -8.24 3.25 4.49
C LEU A 8 -8.13 4.61 5.15
N HIS A 9 -6.93 4.99 5.56
CA HIS A 9 -6.74 6.13 6.44
C HIS A 9 -5.30 6.63 6.41
N GLN A 10 -5.11 7.92 6.69
CA GLN A 10 -3.82 8.49 7.05
C GLN A 10 -3.80 8.71 8.57
N ALA A 11 -3.02 7.91 9.28
CA ALA A 11 -2.87 7.99 10.73
C ALA A 11 -2.26 9.35 11.14
N GLY A 12 -2.45 9.74 12.41
CA GLY A 12 -1.89 10.97 12.96
C GLY A 12 -0.36 11.06 12.88
N SER A 13 0.33 9.91 12.80
CA SER A 13 1.78 9.82 12.58
C SER A 13 2.22 10.14 11.14
N GLY A 14 1.28 10.34 10.22
CA GLY A 14 1.53 10.49 8.78
C GLY A 14 1.60 9.16 8.02
N ARG A 15 1.62 8.00 8.70
CA ARG A 15 1.57 6.68 8.05
C ARG A 15 0.23 6.45 7.36
N VAL A 16 0.28 5.72 6.25
CA VAL A 16 -0.89 5.30 5.49
C VAL A 16 -1.26 3.89 5.91
N ILE A 17 -2.52 3.70 6.31
CA ILE A 17 -3.06 2.39 6.66
C ILE A 17 -3.79 1.83 5.44
N ILE A 18 -3.36 0.66 5.00
CA ILE A 18 -3.91 -0.04 3.84
C ILE A 18 -4.41 -1.41 4.29
N ARG A 19 -5.64 -1.77 3.92
CA ARG A 19 -6.14 -3.14 4.09
C ARG A 19 -5.64 -3.98 2.93
N LEU A 20 -4.86 -5.00 3.21
CA LEU A 20 -4.35 -5.94 2.23
C LEU A 20 -5.36 -7.09 2.06
N HIS A 21 -5.52 -7.53 0.82
CA HIS A 21 -6.29 -8.74 0.47
C HIS A 21 -5.47 -9.69 -0.44
N ASN A 22 -4.20 -9.34 -0.69
CA ASN A 22 -3.24 -10.07 -1.51
C ASN A 22 -1.85 -9.91 -0.90
N ASP A 23 -0.94 -10.81 -1.27
CA ASP A 23 0.44 -10.78 -0.76
C ASP A 23 1.16 -9.47 -1.10
N ALA A 24 1.77 -8.90 -0.07
CA ALA A 24 2.65 -7.75 -0.12
C ALA A 24 3.84 -7.99 0.81
N LEU A 25 4.98 -7.37 0.54
CA LEU A 25 6.13 -7.39 1.43
C LEU A 25 6.49 -5.98 1.90
N GLU A 26 7.24 -5.93 3.00
CA GLU A 26 7.96 -4.72 3.38
C GLU A 26 8.83 -4.21 2.21
N GLY A 27 8.84 -2.89 2.01
CA GLY A 27 9.60 -2.23 0.95
C GLY A 27 8.85 -2.13 -0.39
N ASP A 28 7.77 -2.89 -0.60
CA ASP A 28 6.97 -2.78 -1.82
C ASP A 28 6.42 -1.35 -1.98
N VAL A 29 6.54 -0.81 -3.19
CA VAL A 29 5.96 0.48 -3.57
C VAL A 29 4.58 0.22 -4.17
N LEU A 30 3.59 0.90 -3.61
CA LEU A 30 2.21 0.84 -4.02
C LEU A 30 1.89 2.00 -4.96
N TYR A 31 1.09 1.69 -5.97
CA TYR A 31 0.68 2.59 -7.03
C TYR A 31 -0.84 2.67 -7.09
N ASP A 32 -1.38 3.78 -7.57
CA ASP A 32 -2.80 3.89 -7.94
C ASP A 32 -3.06 3.30 -9.34
N SER A 33 -4.32 3.28 -9.76
CA SER A 33 -4.73 2.77 -11.09
C SER A 33 -4.10 3.52 -12.27
N LYS A 34 -3.57 4.73 -12.06
CA LYS A 34 -2.92 5.57 -13.07
C LYS A 34 -1.39 5.39 -13.08
N GLY A 35 -0.85 4.54 -12.21
CA GLY A 35 0.59 4.32 -12.07
C GLY A 35 1.31 5.38 -11.24
N VAL A 36 0.58 6.22 -10.50
CA VAL A 36 1.18 7.18 -9.57
C VAL A 36 1.67 6.42 -8.33
N ARG A 37 2.88 6.73 -7.87
CA ARG A 37 3.43 6.17 -6.61
C ARG A 37 2.70 6.76 -5.41
N VAL A 38 2.02 5.92 -4.64
CA VAL A 38 1.20 6.33 -3.50
C VAL A 38 1.98 6.21 -2.19
N ALA A 39 2.50 5.03 -1.88
CA ALA A 39 3.15 4.76 -0.60
C ALA A 39 4.15 3.60 -0.69
N ARG A 40 5.05 3.47 0.30
CA ARG A 40 5.95 2.33 0.47
C ARG A 40 5.61 1.58 1.76
N ILE A 41 5.41 0.27 1.69
CA ILE A 41 5.12 -0.56 2.88
C ILE A 41 6.33 -0.56 3.81
N ARG A 42 6.09 -0.31 5.11
CA ARG A 42 7.12 -0.36 6.17
C ARG A 42 6.90 -1.50 7.15
N GLU A 43 5.65 -1.87 7.37
CA GLU A 43 5.30 -2.95 8.28
C GLU A 43 3.97 -3.57 7.86
N ILE A 44 3.81 -4.87 8.12
CA ILE A 44 2.58 -5.62 7.92
C ILE A 44 2.15 -6.18 9.27
N ILE A 45 0.91 -5.89 9.67
CA ILE A 45 0.38 -6.17 10.99
C ILE A 45 -1.04 -6.73 10.91
N GLY A 46 -1.49 -7.36 12.00
CA GLY A 46 -2.87 -7.84 12.13
C GLY A 46 -3.10 -9.26 11.60
N PRO A 47 -4.37 -9.62 11.29
CA PRO A 47 -4.75 -10.99 10.95
C PRO A 47 -4.09 -11.49 9.65
N VAL A 48 -3.60 -12.73 9.65
CA VAL A 48 -2.93 -13.34 8.49
C VAL A 48 -3.82 -13.39 7.25
N THR A 49 -5.12 -13.63 7.42
CA THR A 49 -6.08 -13.75 6.30
C THR A 49 -6.43 -12.42 5.65
N ALA A 50 -6.23 -11.30 6.34
CA ALA A 50 -6.53 -9.98 5.84
C ALA A 50 -5.73 -8.93 6.63
N PRO A 51 -4.41 -8.81 6.35
CA PRO A 51 -3.53 -7.96 7.14
C PRO A 51 -3.72 -6.48 6.80
N TYR A 52 -3.14 -5.63 7.65
CA TYR A 52 -2.96 -4.21 7.37
C TYR A 52 -1.48 -3.93 7.06
N ALA A 53 -1.24 -3.04 6.12
CA ALA A 53 0.06 -2.41 5.95
C ALA A 53 0.04 -1.01 6.58
N SER A 54 1.07 -0.70 7.37
CA SER A 54 1.46 0.68 7.65
C SER A 54 2.56 1.07 6.66
N ALA A 55 2.33 2.16 5.94
CA ALA A 55 3.14 2.58 4.82
C ALA A 55 3.55 4.05 4.95
N GLU A 56 4.71 4.35 4.40
CA GLU A 56 5.20 5.73 4.24
C GLU A 56 4.58 6.36 2.99
N PRO A 57 3.91 7.51 3.10
CA PRO A 57 3.40 8.21 1.91
C PRO A 57 4.57 8.68 1.05
N ILE A 58 4.46 8.49 -0.27
CA ILE A 58 5.41 9.05 -1.25
C ILE A 58 4.85 10.35 -1.84
N THR A 59 3.53 10.50 -1.85
CA THR A 59 2.81 11.68 -2.33
C THR A 59 2.35 12.58 -1.18
N ASN A 60 2.41 13.90 -1.39
CA ASN A 60 1.91 14.89 -0.43
C ASN A 60 0.37 14.92 -0.35
N ASN A 61 -0.33 14.31 -1.31
CA ASN A 61 -1.78 14.34 -1.43
C ASN A 61 -2.45 13.00 -1.07
N ILE A 62 -1.91 12.29 -0.07
CA ILE A 62 -2.39 10.95 0.29
C ILE A 62 -3.88 10.87 0.61
N ARG A 63 -4.45 11.94 1.18
CA ARG A 63 -5.87 12.01 1.51
C ARG A 63 -6.78 11.78 0.29
N ARG A 64 -6.34 12.14 -0.91
CA ARG A 64 -7.10 11.90 -2.15
C ARG A 64 -7.20 10.42 -2.52
N HIS A 65 -6.22 9.62 -2.07
CA HIS A 65 -6.18 8.20 -2.33
C HIS A 65 -6.97 7.37 -1.30
N ILE A 66 -7.57 8.00 -0.27
CA ILE A 66 -8.40 7.28 0.70
C ILE A 66 -9.61 6.67 -0.01
N GLY A 67 -9.79 5.37 0.15
CA GLY A 67 -10.81 4.59 -0.53
C GLY A 67 -10.39 4.03 -1.88
N GLU A 68 -9.22 4.42 -2.42
CA GLU A 68 -8.72 3.89 -3.68
C GLU A 68 -8.02 2.54 -3.49
N LEU A 69 -8.08 1.72 -4.55
CA LEU A 69 -7.34 0.48 -4.66
C LEU A 69 -5.91 0.78 -5.11
N VAL A 70 -4.97 0.05 -4.52
CA VAL A 70 -3.55 0.19 -4.81
C VAL A 70 -2.92 -1.15 -5.13
N GLY A 71 -1.87 -1.11 -5.95
CA GLY A 71 -1.21 -2.30 -6.46
C GLY A 71 0.29 -2.17 -6.59
N THR A 72 0.98 -3.28 -6.85
CA THR A 72 2.40 -3.31 -7.21
C THR A 72 2.57 -3.53 -8.72
N HIS A 73 3.69 -3.01 -9.25
CA HIS A 73 4.16 -3.39 -10.57
C HIS A 73 4.92 -4.72 -10.45
N SER A 74 4.59 -5.70 -11.30
CA SER A 74 5.32 -6.97 -11.31
C SER A 74 6.69 -6.75 -11.95
N LYS A 75 7.71 -6.56 -11.11
CA LYS A 75 9.11 -6.89 -11.42
C LYS A 75 9.70 -7.59 -10.20
N ARG A 76 9.46 -8.89 -10.09
CA ARG A 76 10.31 -9.76 -9.28
C ARG A 76 10.93 -10.80 -10.19
N THR A 77 12.09 -10.48 -10.74
CA THR A 77 13.13 -11.50 -10.95
C THR A 77 13.51 -11.99 -9.56
N LYS A 78 12.97 -13.16 -9.17
CA LYS A 78 13.50 -13.92 -8.04
C LYS A 78 14.90 -14.39 -8.47
N ASN A 79 15.93 -14.01 -7.72
CA ASN A 79 17.19 -14.74 -7.70
C ASN A 79 16.98 -16.04 -6.92
#